data_AF-A0A486XPW7-F1
#
_entry.id   AF-A0A486XPW7-F1
#
_cell.length_a   1.000
_cell.length_b   1.000
_cell.length_c   1.000
_cell.angle_alpha   90.00
_cell.angle_beta   90.00
_cell.angle_gamma   90.00
#
_symmetry.space_group_name_H-M   'P 1'
#
loop_
_entity.id
_entity.type
_entity.pdbx_description
1 polymer ?
#
loop_
_entity_poly.entity_id
_entity_poly.type
_entity_poly.pdbx_seq_one_letter_code
_entity_poly.pdbx_strand_id
1 'polypeptide(L)'
;MSFTPVRSLACAAALLMASFSSQATLIINGDFEANTLSSGSWSWMSSTLVDGWDGSNLEIWHGLNGVAAVSGSNFIELNAHGTNQGNWSIFQTFATDIGQQYQFSFYYRARNSSNEQFAVELAGMNWLFDDHTTTGWNHFSNSFVATSSNTTLRFTSLNSGTMGNFIDAVQVSSVPSAQAVPEPASIAAFGLGLLALMGLRRKSRG
;
A
#
# COMPACT_ATOMS: atom_id res chain seq x y z
N MET A 1 25.89 33.69 -53.17
CA MET A 1 25.35 33.82 -51.80
C MET A 1 25.40 32.43 -51.18
N SER A 2 26.24 32.26 -50.17
CA SER A 2 26.48 31.00 -49.46
C SER A 2 25.44 30.83 -48.37
N PHE A 3 24.80 29.67 -48.30
CA PHE A 3 24.01 29.26 -47.14
C PHE A 3 24.42 27.83 -46.77
N THR A 4 25.26 27.71 -45.74
CA THR A 4 25.35 26.51 -44.92
C THR A 4 24.21 26.52 -43.90
N PRO A 5 23.54 25.38 -43.68
CA PRO A 5 22.93 25.10 -42.39
C PRO A 5 23.70 23.97 -41.70
N VAL A 6 24.18 24.31 -40.51
CA VAL A 6 24.73 23.40 -39.52
C VAL A 6 23.63 23.04 -38.52
N ARG A 7 23.65 21.78 -38.05
CA ARG A 7 22.98 21.21 -36.87
C ARG A 7 21.52 20.79 -36.99
N SER A 8 21.29 19.49 -36.76
CA SER A 8 20.20 19.05 -35.89
C SER A 8 20.74 17.98 -34.95
N LEU A 9 20.66 18.28 -33.66
CA LEU A 9 21.10 17.47 -32.53
C LEU A 9 20.26 16.19 -32.40
N ALA A 10 20.92 15.14 -31.95
CA ALA A 10 20.29 13.96 -31.36
C ALA A 10 19.64 14.31 -30.01
N CYS A 11 18.45 13.78 -29.76
CA CYS A 11 17.91 13.53 -28.41
C CYS A 11 16.92 12.36 -28.51
N ALA A 12 17.42 11.12 -28.42
CA ALA A 12 16.56 9.97 -28.13
C ALA A 12 16.26 10.00 -26.62
N ALA A 13 15.08 10.51 -26.26
CA ALA A 13 14.61 10.52 -24.89
C ALA A 13 14.35 9.09 -24.43
N ALA A 14 15.06 8.65 -23.37
CA ALA A 14 14.80 7.39 -22.71
C ALA A 14 13.46 7.48 -21.96
N LEU A 15 12.46 6.73 -22.44
CA LEU A 15 11.22 6.49 -21.69
C LEU A 15 11.53 5.54 -20.53
N LEU A 16 11.83 6.10 -19.35
CA LEU A 16 11.69 5.37 -18.09
C LEU A 16 10.19 5.17 -17.84
N MET A 17 9.63 4.10 -18.40
CA MET A 17 8.34 3.58 -17.97
C MET A 17 8.55 3.01 -16.56
N ALA A 18 8.18 3.78 -15.53
CA ALA A 18 7.99 3.22 -14.21
C ALA A 18 6.82 2.23 -14.29
N SER A 19 7.13 0.94 -14.40
CA SER A 19 6.12 -0.11 -14.30
C SER A 19 5.58 -0.12 -12.87
N PHE A 20 4.42 0.49 -12.65
CA PHE A 20 3.66 0.26 -11.43
C PHE A 20 3.14 -1.17 -11.48
N SER A 21 3.88 -2.09 -10.86
CA SER A 21 3.35 -3.43 -10.61
C SER A 21 2.23 -3.28 -9.59
N SER A 22 0.97 -3.47 -10.03
CA SER A 22 -0.16 -3.67 -9.11
C SER A 22 0.02 -5.02 -8.44
N GLN A 23 0.80 -5.05 -7.36
CA GLN A 23 0.94 -6.26 -6.57
C GLN A 23 -0.30 -6.45 -5.69
N ALA A 24 -0.85 -7.68 -5.68
CA ALA A 24 -1.93 -8.04 -4.78
C ALA A 24 -1.51 -7.83 -3.32
N THR A 25 -2.42 -7.24 -2.53
CA THR A 25 -2.22 -7.10 -1.09
C THR A 25 -2.17 -8.48 -0.41
N LEU A 26 -1.32 -8.60 0.61
CA LEU A 26 -1.25 -9.75 1.52
C LEU A 26 -2.34 -9.70 2.59
N ILE A 27 -3.03 -8.56 2.73
CA ILE A 27 -4.12 -8.38 3.69
C ILE A 27 -5.40 -8.91 3.08
N ILE A 28 -5.96 -9.94 3.71
CA ILE A 28 -7.29 -10.47 3.42
C ILE A 28 -8.32 -9.46 3.93
N ASN A 29 -9.30 -9.13 3.08
CA ASN A 29 -10.42 -8.23 3.40
C ASN A 29 -9.95 -6.89 4.02
N GLY A 30 -8.89 -6.30 3.45
CA GLY A 30 -8.32 -5.05 3.93
C GLY A 30 -9.18 -3.81 3.65
N ASP A 31 -10.16 -3.94 2.76
CA ASP A 31 -11.21 -2.95 2.45
C ASP A 31 -12.55 -3.28 3.12
N PHE A 32 -12.66 -4.37 3.88
CA PHE A 32 -13.82 -4.71 4.71
C PHE A 32 -15.14 -4.91 3.95
N GLU A 33 -15.07 -5.26 2.67
CA GLU A 33 -16.23 -5.49 1.81
C GLU A 33 -16.87 -6.88 1.97
N ALA A 34 -16.20 -7.82 2.65
CA ALA A 34 -16.68 -9.20 2.76
C ALA A 34 -18.03 -9.32 3.51
N ASN A 35 -18.39 -8.35 4.35
CA ASN A 35 -19.64 -8.33 5.10
C ASN A 35 -20.61 -7.32 4.48
N THR A 36 -21.63 -7.80 3.77
CA THR A 36 -22.60 -6.91 3.11
C THR A 36 -23.51 -6.21 4.12
N LEU A 37 -23.53 -4.88 4.08
CA LEU A 37 -24.46 -4.03 4.83
C LEU A 37 -25.35 -3.23 3.89
N SER A 38 -26.51 -2.79 4.40
CA SER A 38 -27.35 -1.84 3.68
C SER A 38 -26.72 -0.44 3.70
N SER A 39 -26.92 0.35 2.64
CA SER A 39 -26.44 1.74 2.60
C SER A 39 -27.03 2.56 3.75
N GLY A 40 -26.20 3.40 4.37
CA GLY A 40 -26.57 4.25 5.50
C GLY A 40 -26.73 3.48 6.80
N SER A 41 -26.07 2.33 6.96
CA SER A 41 -26.17 1.49 8.15
C SER A 41 -24.79 1.13 8.73
N TRP A 42 -24.82 0.56 9.92
CA TRP A 42 -23.65 -0.02 10.58
C TRP A 42 -24.06 -1.29 11.31
N SER A 43 -23.10 -2.17 11.56
CA SER A 43 -23.28 -3.35 12.40
C SER A 43 -21.99 -3.66 13.15
N TRP A 44 -22.09 -4.04 14.43
CA TRP A 44 -20.95 -4.55 15.18
C TRP A 44 -20.95 -6.08 15.15
N MET A 45 -19.77 -6.67 15.08
CA MET A 45 -19.61 -8.13 15.07
C MET A 45 -18.28 -8.57 15.67
N SER A 46 -18.23 -9.83 16.07
CA SER A 46 -16.98 -10.50 16.44
C SER A 46 -15.99 -10.43 15.28
N SER A 47 -14.71 -10.19 15.57
CA SER A 47 -13.62 -10.27 14.58
C SER A 47 -13.63 -11.58 13.82
N THR A 48 -13.99 -12.70 14.48
CA THR A 48 -14.12 -14.02 13.86
C THR A 48 -15.16 -14.12 12.74
N LEU A 49 -16.00 -13.11 12.55
CA LEU A 49 -16.97 -13.00 11.45
C LEU A 49 -16.51 -12.03 10.34
N VAL A 50 -15.34 -11.42 10.50
CA VAL A 50 -14.70 -10.51 9.56
C VAL A 50 -13.52 -11.25 8.97
N ASP A 51 -13.65 -11.66 7.71
CA ASP A 51 -12.66 -12.52 7.07
C ASP A 51 -11.25 -11.93 7.17
N GLY A 52 -10.26 -12.74 7.54
CA GLY A 52 -8.88 -12.32 7.72
C GLY A 52 -8.54 -11.55 9.01
N TRP A 53 -9.50 -11.23 9.88
CA TRP A 53 -9.24 -10.42 11.08
C TRP A 53 -9.54 -11.18 12.37
N ASP A 54 -8.65 -11.04 13.36
CA ASP A 54 -8.78 -11.57 14.71
C ASP A 54 -8.74 -10.44 15.74
N GLY A 55 -9.09 -10.75 17.00
CA GLY A 55 -9.00 -9.82 18.14
C GLY A 55 -10.37 -9.43 18.72
N SER A 56 -10.52 -8.18 19.14
CA SER A 56 -11.78 -7.61 19.64
C SER A 56 -12.86 -7.55 18.54
N ASN A 57 -14.12 -7.38 18.96
CA ASN A 57 -15.19 -7.02 18.03
C ASN A 57 -14.90 -5.66 17.37
N LEU A 58 -15.47 -5.44 16.18
CA LEU A 58 -15.38 -4.20 15.41
C LEU A 58 -16.75 -3.80 14.87
N GLU A 59 -16.91 -2.54 14.49
CA GLU A 59 -18.07 -2.09 13.72
C GLU A 59 -17.72 -1.98 12.25
N ILE A 60 -18.62 -2.42 11.37
CA ILE A 60 -18.57 -2.18 9.93
C ILE A 60 -19.61 -1.11 9.61
N TRP A 61 -19.21 -0.08 8.89
CA TRP A 61 -20.01 1.07 8.50
C TRP A 61 -20.16 1.11 6.99
N HIS A 62 -21.36 1.41 6.51
CA HIS A 62 -21.64 1.62 5.09
C HIS A 62 -22.33 2.96 4.90
N GLY A 63 -21.60 4.01 4.52
CA GLY A 63 -22.18 5.30 4.13
C GLY A 63 -22.89 6.08 5.23
N LEU A 64 -22.83 5.63 6.49
CA LEU A 64 -23.53 6.25 7.61
C LEU A 64 -22.96 7.65 7.92
N ASN A 65 -23.84 8.59 8.30
CA ASN A 65 -23.51 9.99 8.57
C ASN A 65 -22.82 10.73 7.40
N GLY A 66 -23.04 10.27 6.16
CA GLY A 66 -22.43 10.86 4.97
C GLY A 66 -20.95 10.53 4.81
N VAL A 67 -20.44 9.54 5.54
CA VAL A 67 -19.05 9.09 5.44
C VAL A 67 -18.93 8.07 4.31
N ALA A 68 -18.28 8.47 3.23
CA ALA A 68 -17.91 7.54 2.16
C ALA A 68 -16.68 6.73 2.55
N ALA A 69 -16.68 5.45 2.19
CA ALA A 69 -15.50 4.59 2.24
C ALA A 69 -14.43 5.07 1.24
N VAL A 70 -13.17 4.75 1.53
CA VAL A 70 -12.05 4.98 0.60
C VAL A 70 -12.06 3.92 -0.49
N SER A 71 -12.32 2.67 -0.12
CA SER A 71 -12.50 1.55 -1.02
C SER A 71 -13.91 0.99 -0.88
N GLY A 72 -14.51 0.55 -1.99
CA GLY A 72 -15.82 -0.10 -1.94
C GLY A 72 -16.92 0.76 -1.28
N SER A 73 -17.64 0.15 -0.34
CA SER A 73 -18.81 0.71 0.35
C SER A 73 -18.66 0.74 1.87
N ASN A 74 -17.82 -0.12 2.41
CA ASN A 74 -17.64 -0.40 3.81
C ASN A 74 -16.31 0.15 4.33
N PHE A 75 -16.26 0.41 5.62
CA PHE A 75 -15.03 0.62 6.39
C PHE A 75 -15.30 0.19 7.82
N ILE A 76 -14.27 0.11 8.67
CA ILE A 76 -14.45 -0.27 10.07
C ILE A 76 -14.31 0.89 11.02
N GLU A 77 -14.95 0.78 12.18
CA GLU A 77 -14.63 1.51 13.39
C GLU A 77 -14.01 0.55 14.41
N LEU A 78 -12.83 0.92 14.94
CA LEU A 78 -12.12 0.10 15.93
C LEU A 78 -12.87 -0.04 17.26
N ASN A 79 -13.46 1.07 17.74
CA ASN A 79 -14.15 1.13 19.02
C ASN A 79 -15.59 0.63 18.89
N ALA A 80 -15.77 -0.67 18.77
CA ALA A 80 -17.08 -1.25 18.52
C ALA A 80 -18.08 -1.04 19.66
N HIS A 81 -19.37 -1.00 19.32
CA HIS A 81 -20.46 -1.12 20.28
C HIS A 81 -20.32 -2.40 21.14
N GLY A 82 -20.75 -2.30 22.40
CA GLY A 82 -20.70 -3.39 23.37
C GLY A 82 -19.64 -3.20 24.45
N THR A 83 -19.29 -4.28 25.15
CA THR A 83 -18.28 -4.27 26.21
C THR A 83 -17.01 -4.97 25.74
N ASN A 84 -15.87 -4.32 25.90
CA ASN A 84 -14.55 -4.93 25.71
C ASN A 84 -13.75 -4.90 27.01
N GLN A 85 -12.90 -5.89 27.23
CA GLN A 85 -11.96 -5.90 28.35
C GLN A 85 -10.63 -5.30 27.87
N GLY A 86 -10.39 -4.04 28.24
CA GLY A 86 -9.22 -3.29 27.81
C GLY A 86 -9.44 -2.57 26.47
N ASN A 87 -8.35 -2.34 25.74
CA ASN A 87 -8.36 -1.61 24.48
C ASN A 87 -8.91 -2.49 23.35
N TRP A 88 -9.68 -1.89 22.43
CA TRP A 88 -10.10 -2.59 21.21
C TRP A 88 -8.91 -2.81 20.32
N SER A 89 -8.63 -4.07 19.98
CA SER A 89 -7.49 -4.41 19.14
C SER A 89 -7.86 -5.47 18.11
N ILE A 90 -7.57 -5.20 16.84
CA ILE A 90 -7.73 -6.15 15.74
C ILE A 90 -6.38 -6.41 15.10
N PHE A 91 -6.17 -7.61 14.59
CA PHE A 91 -4.91 -7.97 13.94
C PHE A 91 -5.10 -8.99 12.83
N GLN A 92 -4.12 -9.04 11.94
CA GLN A 92 -3.98 -10.08 10.92
C GLN A 92 -2.51 -10.52 10.88
N THR A 93 -2.29 -11.84 10.82
CA THR A 93 -0.96 -12.40 10.61
C THR A 93 -0.88 -12.96 9.20
N PHE A 94 0.15 -12.57 8.45
CA PHE A 94 0.34 -12.97 7.06
C PHE A 94 1.77 -13.44 6.82
N ALA A 95 1.94 -14.29 5.81
CA ALA A 95 3.23 -14.82 5.42
C ALA A 95 4.12 -13.74 4.80
N THR A 96 5.40 -13.76 5.17
CA THR A 96 6.42 -12.84 4.65
C THR A 96 7.72 -13.61 4.39
N ASP A 97 8.57 -13.09 3.51
CA ASP A 97 9.88 -13.67 3.22
C ASP A 97 10.97 -12.87 3.95
N ILE A 98 11.80 -13.55 4.74
CA ILE A 98 12.87 -12.89 5.50
C ILE A 98 13.81 -12.15 4.56
N GLY A 99 14.05 -10.87 4.82
CA GLY A 99 14.88 -9.99 4.01
C GLY A 99 14.16 -9.31 2.85
N GLN A 100 12.91 -9.69 2.55
CA GLN A 100 12.08 -9.03 1.55
C GLN A 100 11.53 -7.71 2.10
N GLN A 101 11.58 -6.66 1.27
CA GLN A 101 10.93 -5.37 1.57
C GLN A 101 9.45 -5.41 1.16
N TYR A 102 8.61 -4.80 1.98
CA TYR A 102 7.17 -4.66 1.78
C TYR A 102 6.76 -3.19 1.93
N GLN A 103 5.78 -2.76 1.16
CA GLN A 103 5.03 -1.53 1.39
C GLN A 103 3.79 -1.83 2.22
N PHE A 104 3.57 -1.01 3.24
CA PHE A 104 2.38 -0.98 4.07
C PHE A 104 1.66 0.36 3.88
N SER A 105 0.35 0.34 3.75
CA SER A 105 -0.48 1.54 3.73
C SER A 105 -1.88 1.27 4.23
N PHE A 106 -2.55 2.31 4.70
CA PHE A 106 -3.97 2.28 5.04
C PHE A 106 -4.52 3.71 5.13
N TYR A 107 -5.84 3.82 5.18
CA TYR A 107 -6.52 5.09 5.42
C TYR A 107 -7.14 5.12 6.80
N TYR A 108 -7.12 6.29 7.42
CA TYR A 108 -7.66 6.49 8.75
C TYR A 108 -8.31 7.86 8.91
N ARG A 109 -9.26 7.95 9.84
CA ARG A 109 -9.90 9.23 10.24
C ARG A 109 -10.52 9.09 11.63
N ALA A 110 -10.77 10.23 12.26
CA ALA A 110 -11.63 10.25 13.45
C ALA A 110 -13.09 10.13 13.03
N ARG A 111 -13.90 9.56 13.93
CA ARG A 111 -15.36 9.57 13.80
C ARG A 111 -15.92 10.92 14.20
N ASN A 112 -15.67 11.35 15.44
CA ASN A 112 -16.34 12.50 16.07
C ASN A 112 -15.37 13.56 16.60
N SER A 113 -14.14 13.18 16.96
CA SER A 113 -13.19 14.07 17.62
C SER A 113 -11.76 13.89 17.10
N SER A 114 -11.07 14.99 16.81
CA SER A 114 -9.64 14.96 16.44
C SER A 114 -8.72 14.46 17.55
N ASN A 115 -9.23 14.33 18.78
CA ASN A 115 -8.48 13.77 19.92
C ASN A 115 -8.56 12.25 20.00
N GLU A 116 -9.29 11.59 19.10
CA GLU A 116 -9.27 10.12 18.99
C GLU A 116 -7.85 9.65 18.65
N GLN A 117 -7.43 8.51 19.19
CA GLN A 117 -6.08 7.98 19.08
C GLN A 117 -6.10 6.46 18.92
N PHE A 118 -5.19 5.94 18.11
CA PHE A 118 -4.91 4.51 18.02
C PHE A 118 -3.42 4.26 17.76
N ALA A 119 -2.97 3.05 18.02
CA ALA A 119 -1.62 2.59 17.74
C ALA A 119 -1.64 1.52 16.64
N VAL A 120 -0.59 1.51 15.82
CA VAL A 120 -0.33 0.47 14.82
C VAL A 120 1.00 -0.18 15.09
N GLU A 121 1.00 -1.50 15.16
CA GLU A 121 2.20 -2.31 15.31
C GLU A 121 2.39 -3.21 14.09
N LEU A 122 3.59 -3.19 13.51
CA LEU A 122 3.95 -4.00 12.35
C LEU A 122 5.46 -4.24 12.31
N ALA A 123 5.87 -5.51 12.18
CA ALA A 123 7.28 -5.89 12.00
C ALA A 123 8.24 -5.26 13.05
N GLY A 124 7.79 -5.14 14.30
CA GLY A 124 8.55 -4.54 15.40
C GLY A 124 8.55 -3.00 15.44
N MET A 125 7.88 -2.35 14.49
CA MET A 125 7.60 -0.91 14.54
C MET A 125 6.28 -0.64 15.26
N ASN A 126 6.20 0.54 15.87
CA ASN A 126 5.00 1.03 16.54
C ASN A 126 4.79 2.50 16.16
N TRP A 127 3.58 2.85 15.73
CA TRP A 127 3.18 4.21 15.41
C TRP A 127 1.99 4.61 16.26
N LEU A 128 2.09 5.79 16.89
CA LEU A 128 0.94 6.46 17.48
C LEU A 128 0.30 7.36 16.43
N PHE A 129 -1.01 7.23 16.28
CA PHE A 129 -1.83 8.14 15.49
C PHE A 129 -2.64 9.00 16.45
N ASP A 130 -2.40 10.31 16.42
CA ASP A 130 -3.08 11.32 17.24
C ASP A 130 -3.39 12.61 16.45
N ASP A 131 -3.27 12.56 15.12
CA ASP A 131 -3.38 13.68 14.19
C ASP A 131 -4.64 13.61 13.30
N HIS A 132 -5.75 13.18 13.89
CA HIS A 132 -6.94 12.84 13.14
C HIS A 132 -7.78 14.05 12.71
N THR A 133 -8.42 13.92 11.55
CA THR A 133 -9.51 14.80 11.13
C THR A 133 -10.83 14.04 11.10
N THR A 134 -11.94 14.77 11.29
CA THR A 134 -13.30 14.22 11.19
C THR A 134 -13.92 14.43 9.79
N THR A 135 -13.26 15.23 8.95
CA THR A 135 -13.80 15.72 7.67
C THR A 135 -13.22 15.02 6.46
N GLY A 136 -12.16 14.23 6.61
CA GLY A 136 -11.55 13.48 5.52
C GLY A 136 -10.70 12.31 5.99
N TRP A 137 -10.34 11.46 5.05
CA TRP A 137 -9.42 10.34 5.27
C TRP A 137 -7.97 10.80 5.13
N ASN A 138 -7.15 10.47 6.12
CA ASN A 138 -5.70 10.57 6.05
C ASN A 138 -5.15 9.26 5.47
N HIS A 139 -4.06 9.36 4.71
CA HIS A 139 -3.36 8.20 4.15
C HIS A 139 -2.02 8.02 4.84
N PHE A 140 -1.81 6.85 5.42
CA PHE A 140 -0.51 6.44 5.94
C PHE A 140 0.16 5.47 4.97
N SER A 141 1.46 5.62 4.77
CA SER A 141 2.28 4.62 4.09
C SER A 141 3.69 4.57 4.64
N ASN A 142 4.23 3.37 4.75
CA ASN A 142 5.62 3.12 5.12
C ASN A 142 6.12 1.82 4.49
N SER A 143 7.42 1.56 4.59
CA SER A 143 8.04 0.32 4.15
C SER A 143 8.66 -0.44 5.32
N PHE A 144 8.70 -1.76 5.24
CA PHE A 144 9.42 -2.59 6.21
C PHE A 144 10.16 -3.73 5.53
N VAL A 145 11.22 -4.23 6.18
CA VAL A 145 11.91 -5.44 5.78
C VAL A 145 11.49 -6.55 6.74
N ALA A 146 10.97 -7.66 6.23
CA ALA A 146 10.53 -8.75 7.08
C ALA A 146 11.72 -9.45 7.74
N THR A 147 11.63 -9.68 9.05
CA THR A 147 12.64 -10.38 9.85
C THR A 147 12.18 -11.79 10.26
N SER A 148 10.96 -12.16 9.91
CA SER A 148 10.29 -13.42 10.22
C SER A 148 9.54 -13.93 8.99
N SER A 149 9.27 -15.24 8.95
CA SER A 149 8.42 -15.85 7.92
C SER A 149 6.93 -15.51 8.05
N ASN A 150 6.54 -14.97 9.22
CA ASN A 150 5.20 -14.47 9.49
C ASN A 150 5.30 -13.10 10.18
N THR A 151 4.47 -12.16 9.74
CA THR A 151 4.38 -10.81 10.28
C THR A 151 2.95 -10.54 10.72
N THR A 152 2.80 -9.96 11.91
CA THR A 152 1.49 -9.54 12.45
C THR A 152 1.34 -8.03 12.31
N LEU A 153 0.26 -7.59 11.67
CA LEU A 153 -0.22 -6.22 11.69
C LEU A 153 -1.30 -6.09 12.76
N ARG A 154 -1.18 -5.11 13.66
CA ARG A 154 -2.14 -4.89 14.73
C ARG A 154 -2.54 -3.42 14.81
N PHE A 155 -3.84 -3.18 14.93
CA PHE A 155 -4.42 -1.88 15.26
C PHE A 155 -4.99 -1.95 16.67
N THR A 156 -4.73 -0.93 17.48
CA THR A 156 -5.22 -0.87 18.87
C THR A 156 -5.75 0.52 19.17
N SER A 157 -7.05 0.63 19.46
CA SER A 157 -7.63 1.89 19.94
C SER A 157 -7.05 2.27 21.29
N LEU A 158 -6.76 3.56 21.47
CA LEU A 158 -6.35 4.15 22.74
C LEU A 158 -7.48 4.99 23.38
N ASN A 159 -8.65 5.02 22.73
CA ASN A 159 -9.81 5.76 23.20
C ASN A 159 -10.65 4.91 24.16
N SER A 160 -11.25 5.56 25.15
CA SER A 160 -12.29 4.94 25.97
C SER A 160 -13.66 5.01 25.29
N GLY A 161 -14.49 4.00 25.55
CA GLY A 161 -15.85 3.91 25.01
C GLY A 161 -15.92 3.31 23.60
N THR A 162 -17.13 3.36 23.03
CA THR A 162 -17.53 2.69 21.78
C THR A 162 -17.64 3.68 20.62
N MET A 163 -16.81 4.72 20.64
CA MET A 163 -16.69 5.70 19.58
C MET A 163 -15.21 5.96 19.34
N GLY A 164 -14.75 5.84 18.11
CA GLY A 164 -13.35 6.00 17.81
C GLY A 164 -13.03 5.90 16.32
N ASN A 165 -11.85 5.38 16.05
CA ASN A 165 -11.18 5.62 14.78
C ASN A 165 -11.74 4.75 13.66
N PHE A 166 -11.95 5.37 12.49
CA PHE A 166 -12.27 4.63 11.28
C PHE A 166 -11.01 4.24 10.52
N ILE A 167 -11.03 3.04 9.93
CA ILE A 167 -9.93 2.46 9.15
C ILE A 167 -10.49 1.84 7.87
N ASP A 168 -9.75 2.02 6.78
CA ASP A 168 -10.10 1.44 5.49
C ASP A 168 -8.87 1.19 4.59
N ALA A 169 -9.04 0.39 3.55
CA ALA A 169 -8.09 0.11 2.47
C ALA A 169 -6.68 -0.25 2.99
N VAL A 170 -6.63 -1.18 3.95
CA VAL A 170 -5.39 -1.70 4.54
C VAL A 170 -4.68 -2.60 3.52
N GLN A 171 -3.43 -2.27 3.22
CA GLN A 171 -2.64 -2.94 2.20
C GLN A 171 -1.22 -3.25 2.68
N VAL A 172 -0.76 -4.46 2.37
CA VAL A 172 0.65 -4.84 2.46
C VAL A 172 1.03 -5.54 1.16
N SER A 173 2.05 -5.06 0.45
CA SER A 173 2.51 -5.70 -0.79
C SER A 173 4.03 -5.79 -0.80
N SER A 174 4.61 -6.84 -1.39
CA SER A 174 6.06 -6.89 -1.53
C SER A 174 6.54 -5.83 -2.51
N VAL A 175 7.75 -5.33 -2.29
CA VAL A 175 8.45 -4.51 -3.26
C VAL A 175 9.32 -5.44 -4.10
N PRO A 176 9.11 -5.57 -5.42
CA PRO A 176 9.98 -6.37 -6.25
C PRO A 176 11.44 -5.94 -6.02
N SER A 177 12.29 -6.88 -5.61
CA SER A 177 13.72 -6.63 -5.60
C SER A 177 14.11 -6.31 -7.04
N ALA A 178 14.82 -5.20 -7.25
CA ALA A 178 15.35 -4.84 -8.55
C ALA A 178 16.35 -5.93 -8.96
N GLN A 179 15.86 -6.99 -9.60
CA GLN A 179 16.74 -7.98 -10.21
C GLN A 179 17.57 -7.22 -11.23
N ALA A 180 18.89 -7.42 -11.20
CA ALA A 180 19.78 -6.89 -12.22
C ALA A 180 19.26 -7.36 -13.57
N VAL A 181 18.60 -6.46 -14.32
CA VAL A 181 18.17 -6.72 -15.68
C VAL A 181 19.45 -7.06 -16.44
N PRO A 182 19.62 -8.28 -16.98
CA PRO A 182 20.75 -8.57 -17.84
C PRO A 182 20.75 -7.54 -18.96
N GLU A 183 21.88 -6.85 -19.16
CA GLU A 183 21.99 -5.84 -20.21
C GLU A 183 21.42 -6.41 -21.51
N PRO A 184 20.45 -5.74 -22.17
CA PRO A 184 19.80 -6.31 -23.33
C PRO A 184 20.86 -6.75 -24.33
N ALA A 185 20.72 -7.96 -24.89
CA ALA A 185 21.58 -8.43 -25.98
C ALA A 185 21.64 -7.42 -27.16
N SER A 186 20.70 -6.48 -27.21
CA SER A 186 20.69 -5.28 -28.04
C SER A 186 21.94 -4.40 -27.90
N ILE A 187 22.50 -4.21 -26.70
CA ILE A 187 23.75 -3.45 -26.48
C ILE A 187 24.93 -4.21 -27.08
N ALA A 188 25.00 -5.52 -26.83
CA ALA A 188 26.01 -6.38 -27.43
C ALA A 188 25.90 -6.41 -28.97
N ALA A 189 24.68 -6.56 -29.51
CA ALA A 189 24.42 -6.56 -30.95
C ALA A 189 24.71 -5.19 -31.59
N PHE A 190 24.40 -4.09 -30.91
CA PHE A 190 24.72 -2.74 -31.36
C PHE A 190 26.24 -2.51 -31.37
N GLY A 191 26.94 -2.93 -30.32
CA GLY A 191 28.40 -2.89 -30.25
C GLY A 191 29.06 -3.72 -31.38
N LEU A 192 28.57 -4.94 -31.60
CA LEU A 192 29.04 -5.79 -32.70
C LEU A 192 28.71 -5.20 -34.08
N GLY A 193 27.53 -4.59 -34.25
CA GLY A 193 27.14 -3.90 -35.48
C GLY A 193 28.06 -2.71 -35.81
N LEU A 194 28.41 -1.90 -34.80
CA LEU A 194 29.37 -0.79 -34.96
C LEU A 194 30.77 -1.28 -35.35
N LEU A 195 31.25 -2.36 -34.72
CA LEU A 195 32.55 -2.96 -35.05
C LEU A 195 32.58 -3.53 -36.47
N ALA A 196 31.51 -4.20 -36.91
CA ALA A 196 31.38 -4.70 -38.27
C ALA A 196 31.41 -3.58 -39.32
N LEU A 197 30.70 -2.47 -39.06
CA LEU A 197 30.70 -1.29 -39.94
C LEU A 197 32.09 -0.61 -40.02
N MET A 198 32.84 -0.56 -38.93
CA MET A 198 34.22 -0.05 -38.91
C MET A 198 35.20 -0.96 -39.68
N GLY A 199 35.03 -2.28 -39.57
CA GLY A 199 35.84 -3.26 -40.31
C GLY A 199 35.62 -3.20 -41.83
N LEU A 200 34.37 -3.07 -42.27
CA LEU A 200 34.02 -2.97 -43.69
C LEU A 200 34.58 -1.69 -44.35
N ARG A 201 34.64 -0.57 -43.61
CA ARG A 201 35.23 0.69 -44.12
C ARG A 201 36.73 0.58 -44.39
N ARG A 202 37.48 -0.19 -43.60
CA ARG A 202 38.93 -0.39 -43.81
C ARG A 202 39.24 -1.20 -45.06
N LYS A 203 38.37 -2.15 -45.43
CA LYS A 203 38.54 -2.99 -46.62
C LYS A 203 38.26 -2.25 -47.93
N SER A 204 37.51 -1.15 -47.90
CA SER A 204 37.18 -0.35 -49.09
C SER A 204 38.24 0.70 -49.48
N ARG A 205 39.34 0.82 -48.72
CA ARG A 205 40.39 1.84 -48.91
C ARG A 205 41.78 1.26 -49.20
N GLY A 206 41.88 -0.05 -49.49
CA GLY A 206 43.08 -0.71 -50.02
C GLY A 206 42.74 -1.34 -51.35
#